data_AF-A0AAD7MYZ5-F1
#
_entry.id   AF-A0AAD7MYZ5-F1
#
_cell.length_a   1.000
_cell.length_b   1.000
_cell.length_c   1.000
_cell.angle_alpha   90.00
_cell.angle_beta   90.00
_cell.angle_gamma   90.00
#
_symmetry.space_group_name_H-M   'P 1'
#
loop_
_entity.id
_entity.type
_entity.pdbx_description
1 polymer ?
#
loop_
_entity_poly.entity_id
_entity_poly.type
_entity_poly.pdbx_seq_one_letter_code
_entity_poly.pdbx_strand_id
1 'polypeptide(L)'
;MLAILLLYTLALFSTALSISINNTLYLISNAERPSRRRPGLTPVGMDRAKSCIPSVFGALDLGLIVVCTPDIKTNICIPANTTAAPLAASLGLVPDTSCSTGDDADVDCIGDLLREYATKSTQSILVIWDSNDMDDLLENLNLELAENNDGIDTGEDDEDDLAIYADIILIKNKKKHIIEASMNCTGIDGQAAGSFYVACAVRLWLFIYNLVPSPPLSFGLSLFVSRTSHSAFVPLRVR
;
A
#
# COMPACT_ATOMS: atom_id res chain seq x y z
N MET A 1 29.83 -50.50 31.07
CA MET A 1 30.28 -49.10 30.96
C MET A 1 30.72 -48.66 29.56
N LEU A 2 30.57 -49.47 28.50
CA LEU A 2 30.90 -49.08 27.11
C LEU A 2 29.68 -48.78 26.23
N ALA A 3 28.45 -49.07 26.70
CA ALA A 3 27.22 -48.87 25.93
C ALA A 3 26.58 -47.48 26.09
N ILE A 4 27.08 -46.65 27.03
CA ILE A 4 26.47 -45.34 27.36
C ILE A 4 27.16 -44.20 26.58
N LEU A 5 28.33 -44.45 25.99
CA LEU A 5 29.04 -43.44 25.18
C LEU A 5 28.61 -43.39 23.71
N LEU A 6 27.79 -44.34 23.24
CA LEU A 6 27.32 -44.40 21.84
C LEU A 6 25.99 -43.68 21.60
N LEU A 7 25.38 -43.10 22.63
CA LEU A 7 24.04 -42.47 22.57
C LEU A 7 24.07 -40.94 22.59
N TYR A 8 25.25 -40.31 22.61
CA TYR A 8 25.39 -38.84 22.63
C TYR A 8 26.07 -38.27 21.38
N THR A 9 26.01 -39.00 20.26
CA THR A 9 26.49 -38.54 18.95
C THR A 9 25.37 -38.38 17.92
N LEU A 10 24.10 -38.37 18.35
CA LEU A 10 23.04 -37.71 17.57
C LEU A 10 23.15 -36.20 17.82
N ALA A 11 24.25 -35.61 17.34
CA ALA A 11 24.26 -34.20 17.01
C ALA A 11 23.23 -34.04 15.87
N LEU A 12 22.02 -33.64 16.25
CA LEU A 12 21.01 -33.11 15.35
C LEU A 12 21.67 -31.97 14.58
N PHE A 13 22.22 -32.30 13.42
CA PHE A 13 22.41 -31.37 12.31
C PHE A 13 21.01 -30.94 11.88
N SER A 14 20.40 -30.04 12.64
CA SER A 14 19.37 -29.16 12.12
C SER A 14 20.08 -28.24 11.14
N THR A 15 20.30 -28.76 9.92
CA THR A 15 20.56 -27.90 8.78
C THR A 15 19.30 -27.06 8.62
N ALA A 16 19.32 -25.85 9.18
CA ALA A 16 18.43 -24.81 8.73
C ALA A 16 18.73 -24.65 7.25
N LEU A 17 17.95 -25.34 6.40
CA LEU A 17 17.96 -25.06 4.97
C LEU A 17 17.56 -23.59 4.86
N SER A 18 18.54 -22.72 4.68
CA SER A 18 18.29 -21.37 4.20
C SER A 18 17.88 -21.53 2.75
N ILE A 19 16.57 -21.70 2.52
CA ILE A 19 16.04 -21.96 1.19
C ILE A 19 16.03 -20.65 0.42
N SER A 20 16.86 -20.58 -0.61
CA SER A 20 17.01 -19.40 -1.46
C SER A 20 15.94 -19.43 -2.55
N ILE A 21 14.98 -18.50 -2.51
CA ILE A 21 14.12 -18.20 -3.64
C ILE A 21 15.02 -17.60 -4.73
N ASN A 22 15.24 -18.35 -5.80
CA ASN A 22 16.16 -17.98 -6.87
C ASN A 22 15.52 -17.04 -7.90
N ASN A 23 14.20 -16.90 -7.89
CA ASN A 23 13.45 -16.01 -8.76
C ASN A 23 13.65 -14.56 -8.31
N THR A 24 13.55 -13.62 -9.26
CA THR A 24 13.38 -12.21 -8.89
C THR A 24 11.97 -12.04 -8.36
N LEU A 25 11.84 -11.46 -7.17
CA LEU A 25 10.57 -11.17 -6.54
C LEU A 25 10.33 -9.66 -6.59
N TYR A 26 9.22 -9.28 -7.19
CA TYR A 26 8.68 -7.93 -7.20
C TYR A 26 7.50 -7.87 -6.24
N LEU A 27 7.52 -6.94 -5.30
CA LEU A 27 6.44 -6.67 -4.36
C LEU A 27 5.88 -5.28 -4.65
N ILE A 28 4.56 -5.18 -4.78
CA ILE A 28 3.86 -3.89 -4.88
C ILE A 28 2.62 -3.95 -3.98
N SER A 29 2.22 -2.80 -3.42
CA SER A 29 0.90 -2.67 -2.78
C SER A 29 -0.19 -2.50 -3.84
N ASN A 30 -1.45 -2.63 -3.43
CA ASN A 30 -2.58 -2.30 -4.30
C ASN A 30 -2.51 -0.84 -4.77
N ALA A 31 -3.06 -0.57 -5.95
CA ALA A 31 -3.24 0.78 -6.44
C ALA A 31 -4.19 1.59 -5.54
N GLU A 32 -4.24 2.89 -5.76
CA GLU A 32 -4.90 3.85 -4.87
C GLU A 32 -6.37 3.52 -4.66
N ARG A 33 -6.70 3.19 -3.42
CA ARG A 33 -8.06 2.89 -2.98
C ARG A 33 -8.73 4.13 -2.36
N PRO A 34 -10.07 4.18 -2.31
CA PRO A 34 -10.76 5.28 -1.67
C PRO A 34 -10.52 5.28 -0.15
N SER A 35 -10.49 6.47 0.46
CA SER A 35 -10.38 6.64 1.91
C SER A 35 -11.38 5.79 2.71
N ARG A 36 -11.04 5.50 3.98
CA ARG A 36 -11.86 4.69 4.92
C ARG A 36 -12.09 3.24 4.47
N ARG A 37 -11.05 2.60 3.94
CA ARG A 37 -11.02 1.17 3.59
C ARG A 37 -12.19 0.72 2.70
N ARG A 38 -12.65 1.61 1.81
CA ARG A 38 -13.75 1.28 0.87
C ARG A 38 -13.25 0.30 -0.20
N PRO A 39 -14.11 -0.60 -0.68
CA PRO A 39 -13.72 -1.56 -1.71
C PRO A 39 -13.37 -0.86 -3.03
N GLY A 40 -12.48 -1.51 -3.80
CA GLY A 40 -12.10 -1.10 -5.14
C GLY A 40 -11.01 -0.04 -5.21
N LEU A 41 -10.88 0.58 -6.39
CA LEU A 41 -9.85 1.57 -6.69
C LEU A 41 -10.48 2.93 -6.98
N THR A 42 -9.74 3.99 -6.66
CA THR A 42 -10.02 5.35 -7.15
C THR A 42 -9.83 5.43 -8.67
N PRO A 43 -10.29 6.50 -9.34
CA PRO A 43 -9.97 6.71 -10.76
C PRO A 43 -8.47 6.69 -11.04
N VAL A 44 -7.65 7.32 -10.18
CA VAL A 44 -6.19 7.31 -10.33
C VAL A 44 -5.62 5.90 -10.14
N GLY A 45 -6.08 5.17 -9.12
CA GLY A 45 -5.67 3.79 -8.91
C GLY A 45 -6.06 2.86 -10.05
N MET A 46 -7.21 3.10 -10.68
CA MET A 46 -7.64 2.38 -11.87
C MET A 46 -6.74 2.69 -13.08
N ASP A 47 -6.32 3.94 -13.26
CA ASP A 47 -5.38 4.33 -14.31
C ASP A 47 -3.99 3.73 -14.08
N ARG A 48 -3.53 3.69 -12.83
CA ARG A 48 -2.29 3.00 -12.44
C ARG A 48 -2.35 1.51 -12.77
N ALA A 49 -3.43 0.83 -12.36
CA ALA A 49 -3.64 -0.58 -12.61
C ALA A 49 -3.73 -0.94 -14.10
N LYS A 50 -4.40 -0.10 -14.90
CA LYS A 50 -4.63 -0.36 -16.33
C LYS A 50 -3.49 0.04 -17.24
N SER A 51 -2.77 1.11 -16.90
CA SER A 51 -1.82 1.73 -17.83
C SER A 51 -0.39 1.65 -17.32
N CYS A 52 -0.17 2.00 -16.04
CA CYS A 52 1.19 2.05 -15.52
C CYS A 52 1.75 0.66 -15.24
N ILE A 53 1.08 -0.14 -14.40
CA ILE A 53 1.56 -1.47 -14.00
C ILE A 53 1.83 -2.36 -15.22
N PRO A 54 0.95 -2.45 -16.24
CA PRO A 54 1.25 -3.16 -17.48
C PRO A 54 2.46 -2.64 -18.24
N SER A 55 2.72 -1.33 -18.24
CA SER A 55 3.90 -0.76 -18.92
C SER A 55 5.22 -1.09 -18.21
N VAL A 56 5.19 -1.24 -16.88
CA VAL A 56 6.36 -1.56 -16.06
C VAL A 56 6.66 -3.05 -16.10
N PHE A 57 5.63 -3.88 -15.90
CA PHE A 57 5.79 -5.32 -15.69
C PHE A 57 5.54 -6.16 -16.95
N GLY A 58 4.83 -5.62 -17.96
CA GLY A 58 4.38 -6.40 -19.12
C GLY A 58 5.50 -6.86 -20.05
N ALA A 59 6.69 -6.25 -19.97
CA ALA A 59 7.87 -6.68 -20.72
C ALA A 59 8.77 -7.65 -19.91
N LEU A 60 8.45 -7.90 -18.64
CA LEU A 60 9.22 -8.81 -17.79
C LEU A 60 8.77 -10.26 -18.02
N ASP A 61 9.69 -11.19 -17.81
CA ASP A 61 9.40 -12.64 -17.83
C ASP A 61 8.73 -13.07 -16.51
N LEU A 62 7.48 -12.63 -16.31
CA LEU A 62 6.65 -13.02 -15.17
C LEU A 62 5.99 -14.37 -15.45
N GLY A 63 6.11 -15.29 -14.48
CA GLY A 63 5.47 -16.59 -14.56
C GLY A 63 4.55 -16.92 -13.38
N LEU A 64 4.49 -16.03 -12.37
CA LEU A 64 3.57 -16.11 -11.25
C LEU A 64 3.18 -14.71 -10.82
N ILE A 65 1.86 -14.49 -10.67
CA ILE A 65 1.29 -13.32 -10.00
C ILE A 65 0.58 -13.84 -8.76
N VAL A 66 0.99 -13.40 -7.58
CA VAL A 66 0.35 -13.75 -6.31
C VAL A 66 -0.40 -12.54 -5.79
N VAL A 67 -1.61 -12.77 -5.31
CA VAL A 67 -2.46 -11.78 -4.66
C VAL A 67 -3.07 -12.41 -3.43
N CYS A 68 -3.30 -11.65 -2.38
CA CYS A 68 -4.02 -12.17 -1.23
C CYS A 68 -5.48 -12.53 -1.57
N THR A 69 -6.03 -13.51 -0.84
CA THR A 69 -7.42 -13.96 -0.99
C THR A 69 -8.42 -12.82 -0.70
N PRO A 70 -9.30 -12.44 -1.64
CA PRO A 70 -10.28 -11.39 -1.40
C PRO A 70 -11.30 -11.76 -0.31
N ASP A 71 -11.48 -10.89 0.69
CA ASP A 71 -12.55 -11.00 1.68
C ASP A 71 -13.61 -9.89 1.49
N ILE A 72 -14.82 -10.31 1.17
CA ILE A 72 -15.96 -9.42 0.90
C ILE A 72 -16.48 -8.75 2.18
N LYS A 73 -16.27 -9.35 3.35
CA LYS A 73 -16.78 -8.80 4.62
C LYS A 73 -15.94 -7.63 5.09
N THR A 74 -14.61 -7.78 5.03
CA THR A 74 -13.64 -6.80 5.49
C THR A 74 -13.20 -5.85 4.37
N ASN A 75 -13.44 -6.21 3.10
CA ASN A 75 -12.94 -5.55 1.89
C ASN A 75 -11.42 -5.62 1.72
N ILE A 76 -10.75 -6.48 2.49
CA ILE A 76 -9.32 -6.76 2.38
C ILE A 76 -9.05 -7.50 1.06
N CYS A 77 -7.95 -7.18 0.40
CA CYS A 77 -7.45 -7.80 -0.82
C CYS A 77 -8.29 -7.63 -2.09
N ILE A 78 -9.51 -7.09 -1.99
CA ILE A 78 -10.30 -6.67 -3.16
C ILE A 78 -9.54 -5.62 -4.00
N PRO A 79 -8.91 -4.57 -3.41
CA PRO A 79 -8.13 -3.61 -4.18
C PRO A 79 -6.90 -4.24 -4.83
N ALA A 80 -6.20 -5.14 -4.13
CA ALA A 80 -5.02 -5.85 -4.66
C ALA A 80 -5.39 -6.72 -5.88
N ASN A 81 -6.48 -7.48 -5.77
CA ASN A 81 -6.99 -8.29 -6.89
C ASN A 81 -7.44 -7.43 -8.08
N THR A 82 -8.10 -6.30 -7.81
CA THR A 82 -8.48 -5.34 -8.86
C THR A 82 -7.26 -4.72 -9.54
N THR A 83 -6.19 -4.49 -8.78
CA THR A 83 -4.92 -3.95 -9.29
C THR A 83 -4.20 -4.95 -10.19
N ALA A 84 -4.23 -6.24 -9.84
CA ALA A 84 -3.57 -7.31 -10.58
C ALA A 84 -4.24 -7.63 -11.93
N ALA A 85 -5.57 -7.52 -12.00
CA ALA A 85 -6.37 -8.05 -13.10
C ALA A 85 -5.95 -7.57 -14.51
N PRO A 86 -5.66 -6.27 -14.76
CA PRO A 86 -5.30 -5.82 -16.11
C PRO A 86 -3.97 -6.40 -16.59
N LEU A 87 -2.94 -6.43 -15.72
CA LEU A 87 -1.65 -7.02 -16.05
C LEU A 87 -1.77 -8.53 -16.29
N ALA A 88 -2.45 -9.24 -15.38
CA ALA A 88 -2.64 -10.68 -15.49
C ALA A 88 -3.35 -11.07 -16.80
N ALA A 89 -4.40 -10.34 -17.17
CA ALA A 89 -5.09 -10.52 -18.44
C ALA A 89 -4.18 -10.26 -19.65
N SER A 90 -3.33 -9.23 -19.60
CA SER A 90 -2.40 -8.91 -20.69
C SER A 90 -1.31 -9.98 -20.89
N LEU A 91 -0.89 -10.64 -19.81
CA LEU A 91 0.11 -11.69 -19.82
C LEU A 91 -0.49 -13.10 -20.02
N GLY A 92 -1.82 -13.23 -19.99
CA GLY A 92 -2.50 -14.53 -20.03
C GLY A 92 -2.25 -15.38 -18.77
N LEU A 93 -1.97 -14.74 -17.64
CA LEU A 93 -1.76 -15.38 -16.35
C LEU A 93 -3.04 -15.29 -15.50
N VAL A 94 -3.25 -16.30 -14.64
CA VAL A 94 -4.28 -16.27 -13.60
C VAL A 94 -3.59 -15.90 -12.29
N PRO A 95 -4.00 -14.83 -11.59
CA PRO A 95 -3.46 -14.52 -10.28
C PRO A 95 -3.74 -15.67 -9.30
N ASP A 96 -2.70 -16.08 -8.56
CA ASP A 96 -2.84 -17.02 -7.47
C ASP A 96 -3.36 -16.27 -6.24
N THR A 97 -4.54 -16.69 -5.76
CA THR A 97 -5.22 -16.13 -4.59
C THR A 97 -5.39 -17.19 -3.50
N SER A 98 -4.44 -18.10 -3.33
CA SER A 98 -4.53 -19.17 -2.33
C SER A 98 -4.19 -18.72 -0.91
N CYS A 99 -3.37 -17.68 -0.76
CA CYS A 99 -2.93 -17.20 0.55
C CYS A 99 -3.75 -16.01 1.03
N SER A 100 -4.31 -16.12 2.23
CA SER A 100 -5.03 -15.04 2.89
C SER A 100 -4.11 -14.13 3.70
N THR A 101 -4.68 -13.08 4.28
CA THR A 101 -4.02 -12.14 5.19
C THR A 101 -4.95 -11.81 6.37
N GLY A 102 -4.44 -11.13 7.40
CA GLY A 102 -5.14 -10.84 8.65
C GLY A 102 -5.08 -11.98 9.69
N ASP A 103 -5.86 -11.85 10.75
CA ASP A 103 -5.78 -12.64 12.00
C ASP A 103 -5.85 -14.17 11.81
N ASP A 104 -6.55 -14.65 10.78
CA ASP A 104 -6.74 -16.08 10.50
C ASP A 104 -5.79 -16.61 9.41
N ALA A 105 -4.79 -15.82 9.00
CA ALA A 105 -3.87 -16.20 7.92
C ALA A 105 -2.83 -17.23 8.35
N ASP A 106 -2.54 -18.16 7.45
CA ASP A 106 -1.38 -19.04 7.56
C ASP A 106 -0.12 -18.23 7.19
N VAL A 107 0.68 -17.93 8.23
CA VAL A 107 1.90 -17.12 8.15
C VAL A 107 2.93 -17.68 7.15
N ASP A 108 2.95 -19.00 6.95
CA ASP A 108 3.91 -19.66 6.08
C ASP A 108 3.39 -19.79 4.63
N CYS A 109 2.10 -19.56 4.38
CA CYS A 109 1.45 -19.85 3.09
C CYS A 109 2.19 -19.24 1.90
N ILE A 110 2.47 -17.94 1.95
CA ILE A 110 3.12 -17.27 0.82
C ILE A 110 4.57 -17.70 0.67
N GLY A 111 5.29 -17.89 1.79
CA GLY A 111 6.66 -18.38 1.77
C GLY A 111 6.76 -19.76 1.12
N ASP A 112 5.81 -20.64 1.44
CA ASP A 112 5.70 -21.98 0.89
C ASP A 112 5.31 -21.96 -0.59
N LEU A 113 4.33 -21.14 -0.98
CA LEU A 113 3.91 -20.97 -2.37
C LEU A 113 5.08 -20.51 -3.26
N LEU A 114 5.79 -19.46 -2.84
CA LEU A 114 6.93 -18.91 -3.57
C LEU A 114 8.07 -19.94 -3.67
N ARG A 115 8.30 -20.69 -2.59
CA ARG A 115 9.32 -21.74 -2.55
C ARG A 115 8.99 -22.90 -3.47
N GLU A 116 7.74 -23.36 -3.47
CA GLU A 116 7.27 -24.42 -4.36
C GLU A 116 7.42 -23.97 -5.82
N TYR A 117 7.01 -22.76 -6.15
CA TYR A 117 7.17 -22.19 -7.49
C TYR A 117 8.64 -22.14 -7.92
N ALA A 118 9.53 -21.68 -7.03
CA ALA A 118 10.97 -21.57 -7.28
C ALA A 118 11.65 -22.92 -7.59
N THR A 119 11.06 -24.05 -7.18
CA THR A 119 11.56 -25.38 -7.57
C THR A 119 11.18 -25.79 -8.99
N LYS A 120 10.14 -25.17 -9.55
CA LYS A 120 9.53 -25.55 -10.85
C LYS A 120 9.88 -24.58 -11.97
N SER A 121 10.15 -23.32 -11.65
CA SER A 121 10.35 -22.25 -12.62
C SER A 121 11.43 -21.27 -12.18
N THR A 122 12.11 -20.66 -13.14
CA THR A 122 13.06 -19.56 -12.93
C THR A 122 12.49 -18.19 -13.29
N GLN A 123 11.24 -18.13 -13.77
CA GLN A 123 10.58 -16.87 -14.16
C GLN A 123 10.37 -15.97 -12.94
N SER A 124 10.28 -14.67 -13.18
CA SER A 124 10.06 -13.69 -12.11
C SER A 124 8.67 -13.84 -11.49
N ILE A 125 8.56 -13.44 -10.23
CA ILE A 125 7.31 -13.49 -9.46
C ILE A 125 6.92 -12.06 -9.11
N LEU A 126 5.65 -11.73 -9.33
CA LEU A 126 5.04 -10.48 -8.88
C LEU A 126 4.06 -10.80 -7.76
N VAL A 127 4.21 -10.15 -6.62
CA VAL A 127 3.27 -10.23 -5.49
C VAL A 127 2.63 -8.87 -5.32
N ILE A 128 1.30 -8.86 -5.32
CA ILE A 128 0.47 -7.66 -5.19
C ILE A 128 -0.36 -7.85 -3.92
N TRP A 129 -0.12 -7.04 -2.91
CA TRP A 129 -0.75 -7.23 -1.61
C TRP A 129 -1.65 -6.07 -1.19
N ASP A 130 -2.49 -6.29 -0.18
CA ASP A 130 -3.23 -5.20 0.43
C ASP A 130 -2.26 -4.29 1.18
N SER A 131 -2.40 -2.98 0.98
CA SER A 131 -1.52 -1.99 1.60
C SER A 131 -1.62 -1.99 3.12
N ASN A 132 -2.73 -2.46 3.70
CA ASN A 132 -2.87 -2.50 5.17
C ASN A 132 -2.08 -3.65 5.79
N ASP A 133 -1.87 -4.73 5.04
CA ASP A 133 -1.31 -5.97 5.58
C ASP A 133 0.06 -6.27 4.92
N MET A 134 0.71 -5.23 4.40
CA MET A 134 2.00 -5.34 3.75
C MET A 134 3.12 -5.62 4.75
N ASP A 135 2.98 -5.12 5.98
CA ASP A 135 3.97 -5.31 7.05
C ASP A 135 4.03 -6.77 7.47
N ASP A 136 2.85 -7.37 7.70
CA ASP A 136 2.70 -8.80 7.92
C ASP A 136 3.32 -9.62 6.78
N LEU A 137 3.12 -9.19 5.53
CA LEU A 137 3.71 -9.87 4.38
C LEU A 137 5.24 -9.80 4.38
N LEU A 138 5.80 -8.64 4.67
CA LEU A 138 7.25 -8.43 4.73
C LEU A 138 7.87 -9.24 5.85
N GLU A 139 7.25 -9.26 7.03
CA GLU A 139 7.66 -10.09 8.16
C GLU A 139 7.65 -11.58 7.78
N ASN A 140 6.55 -12.06 7.20
CA ASN A 140 6.40 -13.46 6.76
C ASN A 140 7.45 -13.85 5.70
N LEU A 141 7.85 -12.92 4.83
CA LEU A 141 8.89 -13.14 3.83
C LEU A 141 10.33 -12.92 4.36
N ASN A 142 10.45 -12.58 5.66
CA ASN A 142 11.67 -12.19 6.35
C ASN A 142 12.44 -11.13 5.53
N LEU A 143 11.71 -10.09 5.15
CA LEU A 143 12.13 -8.96 4.35
C LEU A 143 12.19 -7.72 5.22
N GLU A 144 13.40 -7.32 5.60
CA GLU A 144 13.63 -6.05 6.28
C GLU A 144 13.78 -4.95 5.24
N LEU A 145 12.86 -3.97 5.24
CA LEU A 145 13.07 -2.71 4.52
C LEU A 145 14.31 -2.03 5.11
N ALA A 146 15.13 -1.42 4.27
CA ALA A 146 16.22 -0.60 4.79
C ALA A 146 15.58 0.57 5.53
N GLU A 147 15.79 0.66 6.84
CA GLU A 147 15.31 1.78 7.66
C GLU A 147 15.80 3.10 7.06
N ASN A 148 14.94 3.74 6.26
CA ASN A 148 15.09 5.14 5.96
C ASN A 148 14.83 5.85 7.29
N ASN A 149 15.88 6.46 7.84
CA ASN A 149 15.85 7.28 9.06
C ASN A 149 15.06 8.59 8.84
N ASP A 150 13.89 8.51 8.22
CA ASP A 150 12.88 9.55 8.24
C ASP A 150 11.85 9.13 9.28
N GLY A 151 12.31 9.04 10.53
CA GLY A 151 11.44 9.02 11.68
C GLY A 151 10.60 10.30 11.68
N ILE A 152 9.44 10.24 11.02
CA ILE A 152 8.28 10.94 11.52
C ILE A 152 7.87 10.15 12.76
N ASP A 153 8.46 10.55 13.87
CA ASP A 153 7.96 10.33 15.21
C ASP A 153 6.62 11.09 15.31
N THR A 154 5.57 10.51 14.76
CA THR A 154 4.20 10.78 15.18
C THR A 154 4.03 10.10 16.52
N GLY A 155 4.59 10.72 17.55
CA GLY A 155 4.30 10.34 18.92
C GLY A 155 2.78 10.23 19.11
N GLU A 156 2.40 9.18 19.84
CA GLU A 156 1.06 8.79 20.28
C GLU A 156 0.39 7.68 19.43
N ASP A 157 0.64 6.43 19.85
CA ASP A 157 -0.33 5.34 20.04
C ASP A 157 -1.36 5.01 18.94
N ASP A 158 -1.11 5.34 17.69
CA ASP A 158 -1.87 4.85 16.54
C ASP A 158 -0.96 3.97 15.67
N GLU A 159 -1.45 2.79 15.28
CA GLU A 159 -0.81 1.87 14.34
C GLU A 159 -0.55 2.60 13.02
N ASP A 160 0.64 3.20 12.89
CA ASP A 160 1.11 3.80 11.65
C ASP A 160 1.46 2.65 10.68
N ASP A 161 0.43 2.10 10.02
CA ASP A 161 0.55 1.25 8.82
C ASP A 161 1.69 1.84 7.97
N LEU A 162 2.78 1.09 7.69
CA LEU A 162 3.82 1.59 6.79
C LEU A 162 3.13 2.01 5.50
N ALA A 163 3.11 3.32 5.23
CA ALA A 163 2.41 3.88 4.08
C ALA A 163 3.21 3.56 2.82
N ILE A 164 3.21 2.29 2.41
CA ILE A 164 3.84 1.82 1.19
C ILE A 164 3.01 2.37 0.04
N TYR A 165 3.51 3.47 -0.50
CA TYR A 165 2.89 4.17 -1.60
C TYR A 165 2.68 3.23 -2.78
N ALA A 166 1.53 3.38 -3.45
CA ALA A 166 1.12 2.53 -4.56
C ALA A 166 2.07 2.59 -5.79
N ASP A 167 2.99 3.54 -5.81
CA ASP A 167 4.01 3.73 -6.83
C ASP A 167 5.37 3.10 -6.50
N ILE A 168 5.53 2.45 -5.34
CA ILE A 168 6.79 1.80 -4.96
C ILE A 168 6.79 0.32 -5.33
N ILE A 169 7.93 -0.12 -5.86
CA ILE A 169 8.27 -1.52 -6.14
C ILE A 169 9.40 -1.92 -5.20
N LEU A 170 9.19 -3.00 -4.45
CA LEU A 170 10.25 -3.65 -3.70
C LEU A 170 10.78 -4.82 -4.51
N ILE A 171 12.07 -4.83 -4.76
CA ILE A 171 12.73 -5.83 -5.60
C ILE A 171 13.67 -6.64 -4.73
N LYS A 172 13.35 -7.91 -4.50
CA LYS A 172 14.26 -8.87 -3.85
C LYS A 172 14.98 -9.68 -4.94
N ASN A 173 16.29 -9.52 -4.99
CA ASN A 173 17.15 -10.36 -5.84
C ASN A 173 17.82 -11.50 -5.03
N LYS A 174 18.49 -12.40 -5.74
CA LYS A 174 19.21 -13.58 -5.18
C LYS A 174 20.19 -13.26 -4.04
N LYS A 175 20.64 -12.00 -3.89
CA LYS A 175 21.62 -11.56 -2.88
C LYS A 175 20.98 -10.92 -1.64
N LYS A 176 19.68 -11.10 -1.43
CA LYS A 176 18.94 -10.70 -0.21
C LYS A 176 18.85 -9.18 0.03
N HIS A 177 19.17 -8.35 -0.97
CA HIS A 177 18.93 -6.91 -0.90
C HIS A 177 17.54 -6.59 -1.43
N ILE A 178 16.76 -5.86 -0.64
CA ILE A 178 15.56 -5.17 -1.11
C ILE A 178 16.01 -3.87 -1.76
N ILE A 179 15.54 -3.64 -2.98
CA ILE A 179 15.70 -2.35 -3.67
C ILE A 179 14.31 -1.74 -3.78
N GLU A 180 14.19 -0.50 -3.33
CA GLU A 180 12.99 0.31 -3.55
C GLU A 180 13.15 1.09 -4.85
N ALA A 181 12.13 1.07 -5.70
CA ALA A 181 12.10 1.84 -6.93
C ALA A 181 10.70 2.39 -7.16
N SER A 182 10.61 3.64 -7.64
CA SER A 182 9.35 4.17 -8.16
C SER A 182 8.99 3.49 -9.49
N MET A 183 7.71 3.23 -9.69
CA MET A 183 7.14 2.80 -10.98
C MET A 183 7.28 3.87 -12.08
N ASN A 184 7.57 5.13 -11.70
CA ASN A 184 7.72 6.29 -12.57
C ASN A 184 6.51 6.48 -13.50
N CYS A 185 5.32 6.39 -12.91
CA CYS A 185 4.06 6.49 -13.64
C CYS A 185 3.82 7.94 -14.06
N THR A 186 3.89 8.24 -15.37
CA THR A 186 3.77 9.62 -15.86
C THR A 186 2.44 10.27 -15.42
N GLY A 187 2.54 11.37 -14.67
CA GLY A 187 1.39 12.18 -14.23
C GLY A 187 0.61 11.63 -13.03
N ILE A 188 0.98 10.45 -12.52
CA ILE A 188 0.36 9.83 -11.34
C ILE A 188 1.40 9.29 -10.35
N ASP A 189 2.69 9.58 -10.52
CA ASP A 189 3.72 9.22 -9.52
C ASP A 189 3.51 9.99 -8.20
N GLY A 190 3.78 9.34 -7.07
CA GLY A 190 3.48 9.85 -5.74
C GLY A 190 2.04 9.64 -5.29
N GLN A 191 1.70 10.26 -4.15
CA GLN A 191 0.41 10.08 -3.50
C GLN A 191 -0.73 10.80 -4.26
N ALA A 192 -1.78 10.06 -4.61
CA ALA A 192 -2.95 10.61 -5.31
C ALA A 192 -3.93 11.32 -4.35
N ALA A 193 -4.64 12.33 -4.87
CA ALA A 193 -5.69 12.99 -4.11
C ALA A 193 -6.86 12.02 -3.79
N GLY A 194 -7.26 11.96 -2.52
CA GLY A 194 -8.39 11.13 -2.07
C GLY A 194 -8.02 9.70 -1.62
N SER A 195 -6.74 9.32 -1.68
CA SER A 195 -6.19 8.11 -1.08
C SER A 195 -5.63 8.33 0.33
N PHE A 196 -5.96 9.46 0.97
CA PHE A 196 -5.44 9.83 2.29
C PHE A 196 -5.99 8.92 3.40
N TYR A 197 -5.10 8.50 4.29
CA TYR A 197 -5.39 8.01 5.65
C TYR A 197 -5.40 9.14 6.69
N VAL A 198 -5.22 10.39 6.27
CA VAL A 198 -5.24 11.50 7.20
C VAL A 198 -6.69 11.72 7.64
N ALA A 199 -6.99 11.32 8.88
CA ALA A 199 -8.16 11.82 9.59
C ALA A 199 -8.24 13.32 9.33
N CYS A 200 -9.40 13.80 8.88
CA CYS A 200 -9.61 15.18 8.50
C CYS A 200 -9.36 16.09 9.73
N ALA A 201 -8.10 16.45 9.98
CA ALA A 201 -7.74 17.46 10.94
C ALA A 201 -8.21 18.77 10.31
N VAL A 202 -9.35 19.22 10.79
CA VAL A 202 -10.00 20.47 10.44
C VAL A 202 -8.97 21.58 10.53
N ARG A 203 -8.37 21.96 9.39
CA ARG A 203 -7.54 23.16 9.29
C ARG A 203 -8.44 24.40 9.16
N LEU A 204 -9.36 24.53 10.10
CA LEU A 204 -9.97 25.80 10.45
C LEU A 204 -9.05 26.38 11.51
N TRP A 205 -8.07 27.17 11.10
CA TRP A 205 -7.43 28.27 11.84
C TRP A 205 -6.21 28.70 11.02
N LEU A 206 -5.96 30.02 10.99
CA LEU A 206 -4.95 30.74 10.19
C LEU A 206 -5.39 31.25 8.80
N PHE A 207 -6.54 31.94 8.75
CA PHE A 207 -6.72 33.08 7.84
C PHE A 207 -7.23 34.31 8.60
N ILE A 208 -6.55 34.69 9.70
CA ILE A 208 -6.71 36.02 10.31
C ILE A 208 -5.33 36.46 10.81
N TYR A 209 -4.37 36.71 9.93
CA TYR A 209 -3.24 37.61 10.21
C TYR A 209 -2.57 37.93 8.89
N ASN A 210 -3.14 38.91 8.17
CA ASN A 210 -2.44 39.82 7.27
C ASN A 210 -3.51 40.58 6.50
N LEU A 211 -3.89 41.75 7.01
CA LEU A 211 -4.39 42.92 6.27
C LEU A 211 -4.86 43.96 7.31
N VAL A 212 -3.94 44.58 8.03
CA VAL A 212 -4.18 45.85 8.72
C VAL A 212 -2.96 46.75 8.52
N PRO A 213 -2.98 47.71 7.57
CA PRO A 213 -2.14 48.89 7.68
C PRO A 213 -2.80 49.84 8.68
N SER A 214 -2.00 50.33 9.63
CA SER A 214 -2.41 51.30 10.65
C SER A 214 -2.93 52.61 10.03
N PRO A 215 -4.09 53.14 10.48
CA PRO A 215 -4.50 54.50 10.13
C PRO A 215 -4.01 55.51 11.19
N PRO A 216 -3.70 56.77 10.81
CA PRO A 216 -3.53 57.83 11.78
C PRO A 216 -4.89 58.34 12.26
N LEU A 217 -4.88 58.78 13.52
CA LEU A 217 -5.96 59.37 14.29
C LEU A 217 -6.71 60.50 13.54
N SER A 218 -8.04 60.42 13.52
CA SER A 218 -8.91 61.61 13.53
C SER A 218 -10.29 61.29 14.07
N PHE A 219 -10.71 62.14 14.99
CA PHE A 219 -11.99 62.19 15.69
C PHE A 219 -13.17 62.30 14.72
N GLY A 220 -14.28 61.63 15.05
CA GLY A 220 -15.55 61.82 14.35
C GLY A 220 -16.67 60.97 14.92
N LEU A 221 -17.34 61.50 15.96
CA LEU A 221 -18.64 61.02 16.41
C LEU A 221 -19.66 61.09 15.26
N SER A 222 -20.33 59.99 14.92
CA SER A 222 -21.72 60.04 14.46
C SER A 222 -22.41 58.70 14.63
N LEU A 223 -23.42 58.71 15.50
CA LEU A 223 -24.54 57.79 15.49
C LEU A 223 -25.16 57.73 14.08
N PHE A 224 -25.42 56.55 13.53
CA PHE A 224 -26.60 56.36 12.70
C PHE A 224 -27.18 54.95 12.83
N VAL A 225 -28.50 54.95 12.77
CA VAL A 225 -29.45 53.91 13.19
C VAL A 225 -29.85 53.03 11.99
N SER A 226 -30.04 51.73 12.27
CA SER A 226 -30.98 50.76 11.67
C SER A 226 -31.09 50.59 10.14
N ARG A 227 -30.91 49.35 9.66
CA ARG A 227 -31.97 48.63 8.91
C ARG A 227 -31.67 47.15 8.72
N THR A 228 -32.57 46.32 9.24
CA THR A 228 -32.84 44.96 8.79
C THR A 228 -33.47 45.01 7.39
N SER A 229 -33.06 44.12 6.48
CA SER A 229 -33.83 43.83 5.27
C SER A 229 -33.75 42.34 4.92
N HIS A 230 -34.90 41.69 5.01
CA HIS A 230 -35.26 40.45 4.35
C HIS A 230 -35.32 40.64 2.82
N SER A 231 -35.03 39.58 2.06
CA SER A 231 -35.67 39.10 0.80
C SER A 231 -34.78 37.97 0.27
N ALA A 232 -35.11 36.67 0.28
CA ALA A 232 -36.27 35.92 -0.23
C ALA A 232 -36.40 35.88 -1.76
N PHE A 233 -36.36 34.64 -2.28
CA PHE A 233 -37.06 34.07 -3.44
C PHE A 233 -36.55 34.34 -4.87
N VAL A 234 -36.23 33.24 -5.60
CA VAL A 234 -36.81 32.91 -6.93
C VAL A 234 -36.84 31.37 -7.10
N PRO A 235 -37.93 30.76 -7.64
CA PRO A 235 -38.13 29.32 -7.78
C PRO A 235 -37.83 28.81 -9.20
N LEU A 236 -37.69 27.49 -9.39
CA LEU A 236 -37.84 26.85 -10.71
C LEU A 236 -38.48 25.46 -10.56
N ARG A 237 -39.58 25.27 -11.29
CA ARG A 237 -40.38 24.04 -11.36
C ARG A 237 -40.59 23.68 -12.85
N VAL A 238 -40.46 22.38 -13.12
CA VAL A 238 -41.07 21.56 -14.18
C VAL A 238 -40.60 21.74 -15.62
N ARG A 239 -39.96 20.70 -16.15
CA ARG A 239 -40.61 19.78 -17.10
C ARG A 239 -40.38 18.34 -16.67
#